data_AF-A0A971C0A2-F1
#
_entry.id   AF-A0A971C0A2-F1
#
_cell.length_a   1.000
_cell.length_b   1.000
_cell.length_c   1.000
_cell.angle_alpha   90.00
_cell.angle_beta   90.00
_cell.angle_gamma   90.00
#
_symmetry.space_group_name_H-M   'P 1'
#
loop_
_entity.id
_entity.type
_entity.pdbx_description
1 polymer ?
#
loop_
_entity_poly.entity_id
_entity_poly.type
_entity_poly.pdbx_seq_one_letter_code
_entity_poly.pdbx_strand_id
1 'polypeptide(L)'
;MTPRERILAALNHEIPDHTPTYGWFHHEVQQRLKEHYRTDNWADVLQELGIEGWGGLTPRIARPDYEARAELRPGPLPGRPVVWLDDRTYEDPWGIKYRIGEGGWYTEWMAGPLENAQTVADIEAYPWPTVDDIVEPEDYAGKVAEMKRQQLFVAAGVGNPYRDSWELRGMDNLLADYLLNRDLLEAMYEHFYTLYGEICLRATRAGVDQIGVTGDFAMQDRIIMGPKSWREVDKPHLAKLIADCRAINPDVFFHIHCDGTIMDVMDDLVEIGFNVINPVQPECMDPVEVKQRWGDKITIHGGISLQQTLPNGTPEEVREEVLHLIRKCGYNGGLVVFPSNVIQPDTTVENIIACFHA
;
A
#
# COMPACT_ATOMS: atom_id res chain seq x y z
N MET A 1 -2.89 -9.69 -25.14
CA MET A 1 -1.87 -9.79 -24.07
C MET A 1 -2.45 -10.56 -22.90
N THR A 2 -1.63 -11.30 -22.16
CA THR A 2 -2.04 -11.88 -20.86
C THR A 2 -2.21 -10.77 -19.80
N PRO A 3 -2.91 -11.01 -18.68
CA PRO A 3 -3.05 -10.02 -17.62
C PRO A 3 -1.71 -9.45 -17.13
N ARG A 4 -0.73 -10.32 -16.86
CA ARG A 4 0.62 -9.92 -16.48
C ARG A 4 1.33 -9.11 -17.57
N GLU A 5 1.21 -9.49 -18.84
CA GLU A 5 1.80 -8.73 -19.96
C GLU A 5 1.23 -7.31 -20.06
N ARG A 6 -0.09 -7.12 -19.82
CA ARG A 6 -0.71 -5.79 -19.81
C ARG A 6 -0.18 -4.89 -18.70
N ILE A 7 -0.09 -5.43 -17.49
CA ILE A 7 0.46 -4.70 -16.35
C ILE A 7 1.91 -4.30 -16.66
N LEU A 8 2.74 -5.24 -17.14
CA LEU A 8 4.11 -4.95 -17.52
C LEU A 8 4.23 -3.92 -18.65
N ALA A 9 3.39 -4.00 -19.67
CA ALA A 9 3.37 -3.00 -20.75
C ALA A 9 3.06 -1.61 -20.19
N ALA A 10 2.01 -1.48 -19.36
CA ALA A 10 1.68 -0.22 -18.72
C ALA A 10 2.82 0.32 -17.85
N LEU A 11 3.42 -0.51 -17.00
CA LEU A 11 4.53 -0.10 -16.12
C LEU A 11 5.82 0.27 -16.88
N ASN A 12 6.00 -0.26 -18.09
CA ASN A 12 7.10 0.10 -18.99
C ASN A 12 6.77 1.24 -19.96
N HIS A 13 5.61 1.91 -19.80
CA HIS A 13 5.15 2.96 -20.71
C HIS A 13 5.01 2.50 -22.17
N GLU A 14 4.58 1.25 -22.35
CA GLU A 14 4.14 0.68 -23.61
C GLU A 14 2.62 0.63 -23.63
N ILE A 15 2.01 0.77 -24.81
CA ILE A 15 0.56 0.76 -24.95
C ILE A 15 0.05 -0.70 -24.87
N PRO A 16 -0.74 -1.06 -23.84
CA PRO A 16 -1.35 -2.39 -23.76
C PRO A 16 -2.55 -2.51 -24.72
N ASP A 17 -3.08 -3.73 -24.90
CA ASP A 17 -4.30 -3.96 -25.69
C ASP A 17 -5.57 -3.38 -25.04
N HIS A 18 -5.55 -3.16 -23.73
CA HIS A 18 -6.42 -2.22 -22.99
C HIS A 18 -5.75 -1.82 -21.67
N THR A 19 -6.18 -0.71 -21.07
CA THR A 19 -5.62 -0.22 -19.80
C THR A 19 -5.85 -1.23 -18.68
N PRO A 20 -4.80 -1.70 -17.97
CA PRO A 20 -4.97 -2.64 -16.87
C PRO A 20 -5.72 -1.99 -15.70
N THR A 21 -6.43 -2.82 -14.95
CA THR A 21 -7.22 -2.40 -13.79
C THR A 21 -6.92 -3.21 -12.54
N TYR A 22 -7.14 -2.60 -11.37
CA TYR A 22 -7.02 -3.22 -10.07
C TYR A 22 -8.19 -2.80 -9.15
N GLY A 23 -8.36 -3.49 -8.02
CA GLY A 23 -9.43 -3.16 -7.07
C GLY A 23 -9.22 -3.78 -5.70
N TRP A 24 -9.51 -2.98 -4.67
CA TRP A 24 -9.61 -3.42 -3.29
C TRP A 24 -11.03 -3.19 -2.82
N PHE A 25 -11.60 -4.15 -2.10
CA PHE A 25 -13.02 -4.17 -1.81
C PHE A 25 -13.20 -4.47 -0.33
N HIS A 26 -13.96 -3.62 0.35
CA HIS A 26 -14.41 -3.93 1.70
C HIS A 26 -15.24 -5.22 1.69
N HIS A 27 -15.20 -5.99 2.78
CA HIS A 27 -15.83 -7.32 2.82
C HIS A 27 -17.33 -7.29 2.50
N GLU A 28 -18.08 -6.29 2.96
CA GLU A 28 -19.52 -6.11 2.62
C GLU A 28 -19.73 -5.85 1.12
N VAL A 29 -18.82 -5.12 0.49
CA VAL A 29 -18.85 -4.88 -0.96
C VAL A 29 -18.62 -6.19 -1.71
N GLN A 30 -17.66 -7.01 -1.25
CA GLN A 30 -17.43 -8.34 -1.83
C GLN A 30 -18.68 -9.22 -1.74
N GLN A 31 -19.40 -9.21 -0.62
CA GLN A 31 -20.64 -9.99 -0.46
C GLN A 31 -21.73 -9.52 -1.42
N ARG A 32 -21.97 -8.21 -1.54
CA ARG A 32 -22.98 -7.67 -2.47
C ARG A 32 -22.67 -8.00 -3.93
N LEU A 33 -21.39 -7.99 -4.32
CA LEU A 33 -20.98 -8.39 -5.67
C LEU A 33 -21.15 -9.89 -5.90
N LYS A 34 -20.81 -10.74 -4.93
CA LYS A 34 -21.06 -12.18 -4.98
C LYS A 34 -22.54 -12.51 -5.17
N GLU A 35 -23.41 -11.83 -4.43
CA GLU A 35 -24.87 -11.93 -4.58
C GLU A 35 -25.33 -11.49 -5.98
N HIS A 36 -24.79 -10.37 -6.49
CA HIS A 36 -25.11 -9.87 -7.83
C HIS A 36 -24.75 -10.88 -8.93
N TYR A 37 -23.53 -11.42 -8.89
CA TYR A 37 -23.03 -12.39 -9.87
C TYR A 37 -23.46 -13.83 -9.59
N ARG A 38 -24.16 -14.09 -8.48
CA ARG A 38 -24.66 -15.41 -8.06
C ARG A 38 -23.55 -16.45 -7.94
N THR A 39 -22.44 -16.06 -7.33
CA THR A 39 -21.27 -16.92 -7.07
C THR A 39 -20.76 -16.73 -5.65
N ASP A 40 -20.30 -17.81 -5.02
CA ASP A 40 -19.60 -17.73 -3.72
C ASP A 40 -18.08 -17.52 -3.90
N ASN A 41 -17.58 -17.70 -5.13
CA ASN A 41 -16.17 -17.60 -5.46
C ASN A 41 -15.79 -16.16 -5.82
N TRP A 42 -14.89 -15.56 -5.03
CA TRP A 42 -14.43 -14.19 -5.29
C TRP A 42 -13.64 -14.06 -6.59
N ALA A 43 -12.91 -15.10 -7.00
CA ALA A 43 -12.14 -15.08 -8.24
C ALA A 43 -13.05 -14.91 -9.48
N ASP A 44 -14.25 -15.50 -9.46
CA ASP A 44 -15.23 -15.35 -10.53
C ASP A 44 -15.70 -13.89 -10.64
N VAL A 45 -15.94 -13.23 -9.50
CA VAL A 45 -16.33 -11.81 -9.47
C VAL A 45 -15.24 -10.92 -10.04
N LEU A 46 -13.98 -11.14 -9.63
CA LEU A 46 -12.84 -10.38 -10.17
C LEU A 46 -12.72 -10.55 -11.69
N GLN A 47 -12.94 -11.77 -12.19
CA GLN A 47 -12.95 -12.07 -13.62
C GLN A 47 -14.09 -11.34 -14.36
N GLU A 48 -15.30 -11.34 -13.80
CA GLU A 48 -16.46 -10.62 -14.37
C GLU A 48 -16.27 -9.10 -14.38
N LEU A 49 -15.55 -8.56 -13.39
CA LEU A 49 -15.13 -7.15 -13.36
C LEU A 49 -13.91 -6.87 -14.25
N GLY A 50 -13.30 -7.88 -14.88
CA GLY A 50 -12.11 -7.69 -15.71
C GLY A 50 -10.87 -7.24 -14.94
N ILE A 51 -10.80 -7.50 -13.63
CA ILE A 51 -9.65 -7.15 -12.81
C ILE A 51 -8.46 -8.03 -13.16
N GLU A 52 -7.30 -7.40 -13.32
CA GLU A 52 -6.10 -8.09 -13.77
C GLU A 52 -5.56 -9.08 -12.74
N GLY A 53 -4.67 -9.96 -13.19
CA GLY A 53 -4.02 -10.95 -12.34
C GLY A 53 -2.95 -10.32 -11.46
N TRP A 54 -3.32 -9.88 -10.26
CA TRP A 54 -2.40 -9.39 -9.22
C TRP A 54 -2.16 -10.46 -8.16
N GLY A 55 -0.90 -10.70 -7.80
CA GLY A 55 -0.51 -11.63 -6.76
C GLY A 55 0.36 -10.96 -5.70
N GLY A 56 0.16 -11.34 -4.44
CA GLY A 56 0.97 -10.87 -3.31
C GLY A 56 1.69 -12.02 -2.63
N LEU A 57 3.01 -11.91 -2.44
CA LEU A 57 3.76 -12.88 -1.66
C LEU A 57 4.96 -12.20 -0.99
N THR A 58 4.80 -11.83 0.28
CA THR A 58 5.80 -11.16 1.11
C THR A 58 6.29 -12.09 2.23
N PRO A 59 7.60 -12.13 2.55
CA PRO A 59 8.08 -12.68 3.81
C PRO A 59 7.36 -12.06 5.01
N ARG A 60 7.12 -12.84 6.06
CA ARG A 60 6.47 -12.35 7.28
C ARG A 60 7.47 -12.24 8.42
N ILE A 61 7.18 -11.42 9.40
CA ILE A 61 7.91 -11.36 10.67
C ILE A 61 7.22 -12.32 11.63
N ALA A 62 7.91 -13.36 12.08
CA ALA A 62 7.39 -14.29 13.07
C ALA A 62 7.48 -13.69 14.47
N ARG A 63 6.42 -13.86 15.25
CA ARG A 63 6.35 -13.39 16.64
C ARG A 63 5.79 -14.48 17.53
N PRO A 64 6.54 -15.55 17.86
CA PRO A 64 5.99 -16.72 18.54
C PRO A 64 5.24 -16.39 19.84
N ASP A 65 5.78 -15.50 20.67
CA ASP A 65 5.15 -15.09 21.93
C ASP A 65 3.86 -14.27 21.75
N TYR A 66 3.76 -13.54 20.64
CA TYR A 66 2.52 -12.85 20.25
C TYR A 66 1.52 -13.83 19.63
N GLU A 67 1.98 -14.63 18.67
CA GLU A 67 1.18 -15.63 17.95
C GLU A 67 0.54 -16.64 18.91
N ALA A 68 1.23 -17.02 20.00
CA ALA A 68 0.70 -17.89 21.04
C ALA A 68 -0.45 -17.28 21.88
N ARG A 69 -0.56 -15.95 21.92
CA ARG A 69 -1.60 -15.20 22.65
C ARG A 69 -2.68 -14.63 21.74
N ALA A 70 -2.43 -14.57 20.43
CA ALA A 70 -3.29 -13.94 19.46
C ALA A 70 -4.48 -14.86 19.12
N GLU A 71 -5.68 -14.29 19.08
CA GLU A 71 -6.91 -15.00 18.81
C GLU A 71 -7.70 -14.32 17.69
N LEU A 72 -8.22 -15.13 16.76
CA LEU A 72 -9.13 -14.65 15.73
C LEU A 72 -10.56 -14.65 16.30
N ARG A 73 -11.22 -13.49 16.27
CA ARG A 73 -12.66 -13.39 16.54
C ARG A 73 -13.45 -13.31 15.23
N PRO A 74 -14.68 -13.87 15.16
CA PRO A 74 -15.57 -13.66 14.03
C PRO A 74 -15.91 -12.18 13.89
N GLY A 75 -15.91 -11.68 12.66
CA GLY A 75 -16.23 -10.29 12.36
C GLY A 75 -15.32 -9.71 11.29
N PRO A 76 -15.64 -8.51 10.82
CA PRO A 76 -14.89 -7.90 9.71
C PRO A 76 -13.53 -7.35 10.13
N LEU A 77 -13.39 -6.97 11.39
CA LEU A 77 -12.15 -6.46 11.97
C LEU A 77 -11.78 -7.22 13.24
N PRO A 78 -10.48 -7.45 13.47
CA PRO A 78 -9.36 -7.10 12.58
C PRO A 78 -9.14 -8.10 11.43
N GLY A 79 -9.97 -9.13 11.29
CA GLY A 79 -9.87 -10.13 10.22
C GLY A 79 -8.60 -11.00 10.28
N ARG A 80 -7.82 -10.87 11.36
CA ARG A 80 -6.58 -11.61 11.65
C ARG A 80 -6.48 -11.90 13.15
N PRO A 81 -5.70 -12.90 13.58
CA PRO A 81 -5.45 -13.12 15.00
C PRO A 81 -4.80 -11.88 15.65
N VAL A 82 -5.33 -11.45 16.79
CA VAL A 82 -4.76 -10.36 17.59
C VAL A 82 -4.84 -10.66 19.09
N VAL A 83 -4.07 -9.94 19.91
CA VAL A 83 -4.19 -10.04 21.38
C VAL A 83 -5.31 -9.12 21.85
N TRP A 84 -6.44 -9.67 22.26
CA TRP A 84 -7.57 -8.88 22.73
C TRP A 84 -7.37 -8.40 24.17
N LEU A 85 -7.60 -7.11 24.40
CA LEU A 85 -7.53 -6.48 25.73
C LEU A 85 -8.93 -6.37 26.35
N ASP A 86 -9.95 -6.18 25.53
CA ASP A 86 -11.37 -6.23 25.90
C ASP A 86 -12.24 -6.65 24.68
N ASP A 87 -13.52 -6.31 24.67
CA ASP A 87 -14.45 -6.64 23.59
C ASP A 87 -14.14 -5.92 22.27
N ARG A 88 -13.55 -4.72 22.34
CA ARG A 88 -13.31 -3.83 21.17
C ARG A 88 -11.88 -3.32 21.07
N THR A 89 -11.07 -3.49 22.11
CA THR A 89 -9.66 -3.07 22.14
C THR A 89 -8.75 -4.28 21.98
N TYR A 90 -7.73 -4.14 21.15
CA TYR A 90 -6.74 -5.18 20.90
C TYR A 90 -5.34 -4.59 20.72
N GLU A 91 -4.35 -5.48 20.79
CA GLU A 91 -2.93 -5.20 20.61
C GLU A 91 -2.41 -5.99 19.39
N ASP A 92 -1.62 -5.32 18.55
CA ASP A 92 -1.01 -5.89 17.36
C ASP A 92 0.38 -6.52 17.65
N PRO A 93 1.04 -7.17 16.67
CA PRO A 93 2.35 -7.81 16.89
C PRO A 93 3.49 -6.85 17.29
N TRP A 94 3.27 -5.54 17.17
CA TRP A 94 4.20 -4.48 17.57
C TRP A 94 3.85 -3.89 18.94
N GLY A 95 2.81 -4.38 19.61
CA GLY A 95 2.37 -3.82 20.88
C GLY A 95 1.54 -2.53 20.73
N ILE A 96 1.14 -2.17 19.51
CA ILE A 96 0.29 -1.01 19.25
C ILE A 96 -1.13 -1.37 19.64
N LYS A 97 -1.79 -0.48 20.37
CA LYS A 97 -3.15 -0.67 20.85
C LYS A 97 -4.12 0.04 19.93
N TYR A 98 -5.17 -0.67 19.55
CA TYR A 98 -6.23 -0.17 18.73
C TYR A 98 -7.59 -0.43 19.35
N ARG A 99 -8.59 0.37 18.98
CA ARG A 99 -9.98 0.19 19.34
C ARG A 99 -10.85 0.14 18.09
N ILE A 100 -11.70 -0.88 17.99
CA ILE A 100 -12.74 -0.96 16.96
C ILE A 100 -13.78 0.11 17.26
N GLY A 101 -14.05 1.01 16.30
CA GLY A 101 -15.05 2.07 16.40
C GLY A 101 -16.47 1.55 16.58
N GLU A 102 -17.42 2.39 17.02
CA GLU A 102 -18.77 1.92 17.41
C GLU A 102 -19.54 1.27 16.26
N GLY A 103 -19.29 1.74 15.02
CA GLY A 103 -19.87 1.14 13.82
C GLY A 103 -19.28 -0.23 13.48
N GLY A 104 -18.10 -0.60 14.00
CA GLY A 104 -17.41 -1.85 13.65
C GLY A 104 -16.64 -1.81 12.32
N TRP A 105 -16.59 -0.65 11.65
CA TRP A 105 -16.08 -0.51 10.28
C TRP A 105 -14.61 -0.06 10.26
N TYR A 106 -14.16 0.59 11.32
CA TYR A 106 -12.83 1.17 11.41
C TYR A 106 -12.17 0.84 12.74
N THR A 107 -10.85 0.92 12.74
CA THR A 107 -10.01 0.79 13.91
C THR A 107 -9.36 2.14 14.20
N GLU A 108 -9.34 2.53 15.46
CA GLU A 108 -8.77 3.78 15.95
C GLU A 108 -7.48 3.45 16.69
N TRP A 109 -6.42 4.20 16.41
CA TRP A 109 -5.18 4.12 17.18
C TRP A 109 -5.44 4.66 18.60
N MET A 110 -4.98 3.93 19.62
CA MET A 110 -5.19 4.27 21.03
C MET A 110 -3.90 4.67 21.74
N ALA A 111 -2.84 3.88 21.54
CA ALA A 111 -1.54 4.12 22.16
C ALA A 111 -0.44 3.29 21.48
N GLY A 112 0.76 3.85 21.48
CA GLY A 112 1.99 3.17 21.05
C GLY A 112 2.89 2.80 22.24
N PRO A 113 3.68 1.71 22.17
CA PRO A 113 4.54 1.28 23.26
C PRO A 113 5.74 2.22 23.53
N LEU A 114 6.06 3.13 22.61
CA LEU A 114 7.20 4.05 22.69
C LEU A 114 6.81 5.51 22.99
N GLU A 115 5.56 5.78 23.37
CA GLU A 115 5.09 7.15 23.67
C GLU A 115 5.93 7.87 24.75
N ASN A 116 6.40 7.10 25.73
CA ASN A 116 7.16 7.63 26.87
C ASN A 116 8.68 7.48 26.72
N ALA A 117 9.18 7.00 25.58
CA ALA A 117 10.62 6.93 25.33
C ALA A 117 11.21 8.34 25.33
N GLN A 118 12.32 8.55 26.05
CA GLN A 118 12.99 9.85 26.17
C GLN A 118 14.44 9.82 25.68
N THR A 119 15.00 8.62 25.52
CA THR A 119 16.38 8.41 25.12
C THR A 119 16.48 7.29 24.09
N VAL A 120 17.57 7.26 23.32
CA VAL A 120 17.89 6.12 22.44
C VAL A 120 17.88 4.79 23.20
N ALA A 121 18.34 4.76 24.46
CA ALA A 121 18.31 3.55 25.27
C ALA A 121 16.89 3.02 25.54
N ASP A 122 15.88 3.90 25.62
CA ASP A 122 14.48 3.49 25.75
C ASP A 122 13.97 2.87 24.44
N ILE A 123 14.40 3.40 23.29
CA ILE A 123 14.10 2.84 21.97
C ILE A 123 14.74 1.45 21.86
N GLU A 124 16.02 1.30 22.22
CA GLU A 124 16.72 0.00 22.14
C GLU A 124 16.21 -1.03 23.14
N ALA A 125 15.55 -0.61 24.23
CA ALA A 125 14.96 -1.52 25.21
C ALA A 125 13.65 -2.17 24.71
N TYR A 126 13.02 -1.62 23.68
CA TYR A 126 11.85 -2.23 23.07
C TYR A 126 12.23 -3.55 22.36
N PRO A 127 11.39 -4.60 22.43
CA PRO A 127 11.68 -5.91 21.85
C PRO A 127 11.53 -5.90 20.31
N TRP A 128 12.44 -5.20 19.63
CA TRP A 128 12.48 -5.13 18.18
C TRP A 128 12.62 -6.53 17.56
N PRO A 129 11.92 -6.80 16.43
CA PRO A 129 12.24 -7.95 15.61
C PRO A 129 13.61 -7.78 14.98
N THR A 130 14.24 -8.90 14.74
CA THR A 130 15.50 -8.99 14.03
C THR A 130 15.30 -9.65 12.67
N VAL A 131 16.34 -9.64 11.84
CA VAL A 131 16.33 -10.34 10.56
C VAL A 131 16.14 -11.87 10.67
N ASP A 132 16.46 -12.43 11.84
CA ASP A 132 16.27 -13.85 12.13
C ASP A 132 14.79 -14.21 12.36
N ASP A 133 13.96 -13.21 12.70
CA ASP A 133 12.52 -13.38 12.83
C ASP A 133 11.79 -13.36 11.46
N ILE A 134 12.48 -13.03 10.37
CA ILE A 134 11.89 -13.02 9.03
C ILE A 134 11.75 -14.45 8.51
N VAL A 135 10.51 -14.87 8.26
CA VAL A 135 10.17 -16.17 7.71
C VAL A 135 9.70 -16.02 6.26
N GLU A 136 10.47 -16.62 5.35
CA GLU A 136 10.10 -16.73 3.95
C GLU A 136 9.08 -17.87 3.72
N PRO A 137 8.25 -17.79 2.68
CA PRO A 137 7.54 -18.96 2.18
C PRO A 137 8.53 -20.07 1.81
N GLU A 138 8.21 -21.33 2.16
CA GLU A 138 8.98 -22.48 1.67
C GLU A 138 9.03 -22.48 0.13
N ASP A 139 10.21 -22.71 -0.46
CA ASP A 139 10.47 -22.58 -1.90
C ASP A 139 9.97 -21.23 -2.46
N TYR A 140 10.38 -20.13 -1.83
CA TYR A 140 9.86 -18.79 -2.15
C TYR A 140 10.01 -18.45 -3.64
N ALA A 141 11.20 -18.63 -4.21
CA ALA A 141 11.44 -18.37 -5.63
C ALA A 141 10.59 -19.27 -6.54
N GLY A 142 10.42 -20.56 -6.20
CA GLY A 142 9.57 -21.48 -6.95
C GLY A 142 8.10 -21.08 -6.93
N LYS A 143 7.59 -20.60 -5.79
CA LYS A 143 6.23 -20.07 -5.64
C LYS A 143 6.01 -18.79 -6.45
N VAL A 144 6.95 -17.85 -6.41
CA VAL A 144 6.90 -16.64 -7.24
C VAL A 144 6.89 -17.01 -8.73
N ALA A 145 7.76 -17.93 -9.14
CA ALA A 145 7.80 -18.40 -10.52
C ALA A 145 6.51 -19.11 -10.96
N GLU A 146 5.86 -19.87 -10.06
CA GLU A 146 4.55 -20.49 -10.31
C GLU A 146 3.45 -19.45 -10.50
N MET A 147 3.36 -18.46 -9.61
CA MET A 147 2.39 -17.36 -9.74
C MET A 147 2.57 -16.62 -11.07
N LYS A 148 3.82 -16.37 -11.50
CA LYS A 148 4.11 -15.76 -12.81
C LYS A 148 3.69 -16.66 -13.99
N ARG A 149 3.87 -17.98 -13.90
CA ARG A 149 3.36 -18.94 -14.91
C ARG A 149 1.84 -18.91 -15.01
N GLN A 150 1.15 -18.66 -13.90
CA GLN A 150 -0.29 -18.43 -13.81
C GLN A 150 -0.72 -17.02 -14.28
N GLN A 151 0.20 -16.26 -14.90
CA GLN A 151 -0.06 -14.93 -15.44
C GLN A 151 -0.41 -13.87 -14.37
N LEU A 152 0.11 -14.04 -13.15
CA LEU A 152 0.02 -13.03 -12.09
C LEU A 152 1.22 -12.09 -12.11
N PHE A 153 0.98 -10.78 -11.98
CA PHE A 153 1.99 -9.80 -11.59
C PHE A 153 2.22 -9.89 -10.09
N VAL A 154 3.42 -10.29 -9.67
CA VAL A 154 3.69 -10.67 -8.26
C VAL A 154 4.38 -9.52 -7.53
N ALA A 155 3.73 -9.00 -6.51
CA ALA A 155 4.28 -7.97 -5.63
C ALA A 155 4.63 -8.53 -4.25
N ALA A 156 5.64 -7.94 -3.62
CA ALA A 156 5.83 -7.96 -2.18
C ALA A 156 5.82 -6.51 -1.65
N GLY A 157 5.71 -6.33 -0.35
CA GLY A 157 5.74 -4.98 0.21
C GLY A 157 5.92 -4.93 1.71
N VAL A 158 6.30 -3.74 2.18
CA VAL A 158 6.58 -3.42 3.58
C VAL A 158 5.79 -2.17 3.97
N GLY A 159 5.63 -1.96 5.28
CA GLY A 159 5.09 -0.71 5.79
C GLY A 159 6.01 0.48 5.48
N ASN A 160 5.43 1.68 5.46
CA ASN A 160 6.22 2.91 5.43
C ASN A 160 6.80 3.17 6.83
N PRO A 161 8.13 3.28 6.99
CA PRO A 161 8.75 3.52 8.29
C PRO A 161 8.22 4.75 9.03
N TYR A 162 7.81 5.82 8.34
CA TYR A 162 7.13 6.95 8.98
C TYR A 162 5.81 6.54 9.62
N ARG A 163 4.97 5.82 8.86
CA ARG A 163 3.65 5.36 9.30
C ARG A 163 3.79 4.46 10.52
N ASP A 164 4.64 3.45 10.45
CA ASP A 164 4.81 2.50 11.54
C ASP A 164 5.49 3.14 12.76
N SER A 165 6.39 4.10 12.55
CA SER A 165 7.02 4.83 13.66
C SER A 165 6.03 5.68 14.43
N TRP A 166 5.10 6.38 13.77
CA TRP A 166 4.16 7.23 14.52
C TRP A 166 3.17 6.37 15.31
N GLU A 167 2.81 5.18 14.82
CA GLU A 167 1.95 4.27 15.56
C GLU A 167 2.64 3.72 16.83
N LEU A 168 3.96 3.54 16.80
CA LEU A 168 4.75 3.17 17.98
C LEU A 168 4.98 4.33 18.95
N ARG A 169 5.32 5.49 18.41
CA ARG A 169 5.85 6.66 19.14
C ARG A 169 4.78 7.67 19.55
N GLY A 170 3.62 7.63 18.89
CA GLY A 170 2.62 8.69 18.87
C GLY A 170 2.94 9.77 17.83
N MET A 171 1.92 10.29 17.15
CA MET A 171 2.07 11.28 16.06
C MET A 171 2.78 12.56 16.50
N ASP A 172 2.30 13.21 17.55
CA ASP A 172 2.86 14.48 18.04
C ASP A 172 4.33 14.33 18.44
N ASN A 173 4.63 13.21 19.09
CA ASN A 173 5.96 12.83 19.51
C ASN A 173 6.90 12.60 18.31
N LEU A 174 6.47 11.81 17.32
CA LEU A 174 7.30 11.56 16.14
C LEU A 174 7.57 12.87 15.38
N LEU A 175 6.55 13.72 15.20
CA LEU A 175 6.73 15.02 14.54
C LEU A 175 7.66 15.95 15.33
N ALA A 176 7.64 15.89 16.66
CA ALA A 176 8.63 16.58 17.49
C ALA A 176 10.03 15.98 17.30
N ASP A 177 10.17 14.66 17.17
CA ASP A 177 11.45 13.98 16.99
C ASP A 177 12.13 14.36 15.66
N TYR A 178 11.36 14.56 14.58
CA TYR A 178 11.86 15.12 13.33
C TYR A 178 12.57 16.48 13.49
N LEU A 179 12.15 17.28 14.48
CA LEU A 179 12.64 18.64 14.69
C LEU A 179 13.66 18.77 15.83
N LEU A 180 13.49 17.98 16.89
CA LEU A 180 14.17 18.17 18.18
C LEU A 180 15.00 16.96 18.62
N ASN A 181 14.55 15.74 18.30
CA ASN A 181 15.11 14.50 18.83
C ASN A 181 15.50 13.55 17.69
N ARG A 182 16.34 14.05 16.78
CA ARG A 182 16.71 13.32 15.56
C ARG A 182 17.36 11.96 15.85
N ASP A 183 18.08 11.85 16.95
CA ASP A 183 18.70 10.61 17.42
C ASP A 183 17.66 9.53 17.79
N LEU A 184 16.55 9.88 18.43
CA LEU A 184 15.46 8.94 18.73
C LEU A 184 14.79 8.46 17.43
N LEU A 185 14.55 9.38 16.49
CA LEU A 185 13.98 9.05 15.17
C LEU A 185 14.87 8.08 14.40
N GLU A 186 16.17 8.39 14.28
CA GLU A 186 17.13 7.54 13.57
C GLU A 186 17.30 6.18 14.24
N ALA A 187 17.25 6.10 15.57
CA ALA A 187 17.29 4.82 16.28
C ALA A 187 16.08 3.93 15.91
N MET A 188 14.86 4.49 15.85
CA MET A 188 13.69 3.72 15.38
C MET A 188 13.81 3.36 13.90
N TYR A 189 14.28 4.29 13.06
CA TYR A 189 14.40 4.07 11.62
C TYR A 189 15.42 2.99 11.30
N GLU A 190 16.53 2.89 12.03
CA GLU A 190 17.51 1.84 11.84
C GLU A 190 16.89 0.44 11.97
N HIS A 191 16.03 0.22 12.97
CA HIS A 191 15.31 -1.05 13.14
C HIS A 191 14.36 -1.34 11.98
N PHE A 192 13.55 -0.35 11.58
CA PHE A 192 12.62 -0.51 10.46
C PHE A 192 13.34 -0.76 9.14
N TYR A 193 14.33 0.05 8.77
CA TYR A 193 15.04 -0.09 7.50
C TYR A 193 15.93 -1.33 7.47
N THR A 194 16.47 -1.80 8.60
CA THR A 194 17.16 -3.09 8.67
C THR A 194 16.20 -4.24 8.36
N LEU A 195 15.06 -4.27 9.03
CA LEU A 195 14.10 -5.35 8.89
C LEU A 195 13.41 -5.33 7.52
N TYR A 196 12.86 -4.18 7.15
CA TYR A 196 12.14 -4.00 5.89
C TYR A 196 13.08 -4.11 4.70
N GLY A 197 14.32 -3.61 4.84
CA GLY A 197 15.39 -3.84 3.87
C GLY A 197 15.59 -5.32 3.60
N GLU A 198 15.79 -6.14 4.63
CA GLU A 198 16.00 -7.57 4.44
C GLU A 198 14.77 -8.27 3.84
N ILE A 199 13.55 -7.89 4.21
CA ILE A 199 12.31 -8.39 3.56
C ILE A 199 12.30 -8.07 2.06
N CYS A 200 12.59 -6.81 1.69
CA CYS A 200 12.64 -6.38 0.29
C CYS A 200 13.75 -7.09 -0.48
N LEU A 201 14.94 -7.28 0.10
CA LEU A 201 16.05 -7.99 -0.54
C LEU A 201 15.69 -9.47 -0.77
N ARG A 202 15.09 -10.14 0.21
CA ARG A 202 14.61 -11.53 0.09
C ARG A 202 13.56 -11.68 -1.01
N ALA A 203 12.55 -10.80 -1.02
CA ALA A 203 11.54 -10.77 -2.08
C ALA A 203 12.15 -10.50 -3.47
N THR A 204 13.09 -9.57 -3.55
CA THR A 204 13.81 -9.27 -4.80
C THR A 204 14.58 -10.48 -5.32
N ARG A 205 15.30 -11.21 -4.44
CA ARG A 205 16.01 -12.47 -4.79
C ARG A 205 15.06 -13.58 -5.24
N ALA A 206 13.87 -13.66 -4.64
CA ALA A 206 12.82 -14.60 -5.06
C ALA A 206 12.22 -14.24 -6.42
N GLY A 207 12.51 -13.04 -6.94
CA GLY A 207 12.15 -12.60 -8.27
C GLY A 207 10.74 -12.05 -8.36
N VAL A 208 10.23 -11.36 -7.33
CA VAL A 208 8.96 -10.60 -7.47
C VAL A 208 9.07 -9.53 -8.56
N ASP A 209 7.94 -9.14 -9.15
CA ASP A 209 7.89 -8.08 -10.16
C ASP A 209 7.99 -6.68 -9.53
N GLN A 210 7.46 -6.50 -8.31
CA GLN A 210 7.39 -5.20 -7.65
C GLN A 210 7.62 -5.29 -6.13
N ILE A 211 8.26 -4.25 -5.58
CA ILE A 211 8.33 -3.95 -4.15
C ILE A 211 7.49 -2.72 -3.84
N GLY A 212 6.53 -2.86 -2.92
CA GLY A 212 5.68 -1.77 -2.43
C GLY A 212 6.13 -1.24 -1.07
N VAL A 213 6.09 0.08 -0.87
CA VAL A 213 6.19 0.74 0.43
C VAL A 213 4.84 1.38 0.74
N THR A 214 4.14 0.88 1.75
CA THR A 214 2.74 1.25 1.99
C THR A 214 2.53 1.92 3.34
N GLY A 215 1.94 3.11 3.33
CA GLY A 215 1.53 3.82 4.54
C GLY A 215 1.62 5.32 4.34
N ASP A 216 0.60 6.03 4.83
CA ASP A 216 0.41 7.44 4.52
C ASP A 216 1.40 8.33 5.27
N PHE A 217 2.04 9.22 4.52
CA PHE A 217 2.94 10.26 5.02
C PHE A 217 2.53 11.65 4.51
N ALA A 218 1.35 11.74 3.89
CA ALA A 218 0.74 12.98 3.41
C ALA A 218 -0.65 13.17 3.99
N MET A 219 -1.12 14.41 3.92
CA MET A 219 -2.51 14.79 4.18
C MET A 219 -3.09 15.40 2.89
N GLN A 220 -4.33 15.88 2.95
CA GLN A 220 -5.03 16.34 1.74
C GLN A 220 -4.31 17.45 0.96
N ASP A 221 -3.53 18.30 1.64
CA ASP A 221 -2.95 19.51 1.06
C ASP A 221 -1.41 19.60 1.15
N ARG A 222 -0.73 18.65 1.83
CA ARG A 222 0.74 18.63 1.99
C ARG A 222 1.31 17.32 2.51
N ILE A 223 2.63 17.19 2.48
CA ILE A 223 3.39 16.18 3.23
C ILE A 223 3.37 16.48 4.75
N ILE A 224 3.18 15.46 5.61
CA ILE A 224 2.93 15.65 7.05
C ILE A 224 4.14 16.24 7.79
N MET A 225 5.32 15.63 7.64
CA MET A 225 6.58 16.09 8.25
C MET A 225 7.19 17.32 7.55
N GLY A 226 6.57 17.77 6.45
CA GLY A 226 7.09 18.80 5.57
C GLY A 226 8.20 18.31 4.64
N PRO A 227 8.31 18.87 3.42
CA PRO A 227 9.18 18.33 2.38
C PRO A 227 10.68 18.53 2.67
N LYS A 228 11.05 19.51 3.51
CA LYS A 228 12.45 19.66 3.97
C LYS A 228 12.85 18.47 4.83
N SER A 229 12.06 18.17 5.85
CA SER A 229 12.33 17.09 6.79
C SER A 229 12.34 15.74 6.08
N TRP A 230 11.36 15.50 5.19
CA TRP A 230 11.31 14.28 4.38
C TRP A 230 12.58 14.07 3.52
N ARG A 231 13.10 15.13 2.90
CA ARG A 231 14.36 15.06 2.13
C ARG A 231 15.59 14.80 2.98
N GLU A 232 15.60 15.31 4.21
CA GLU A 232 16.70 15.14 5.15
C GLU A 232 16.66 13.76 5.84
N VAL A 233 15.50 13.10 5.92
CA VAL A 233 15.30 11.85 6.68
C VAL A 233 14.91 10.68 5.79
N ASP A 234 13.71 10.69 5.22
CA ASP A 234 13.12 9.54 4.55
C ASP A 234 13.77 9.28 3.19
N LYS A 235 14.01 10.34 2.40
CA LYS A 235 14.59 10.24 1.06
C LYS A 235 15.88 9.41 1.01
N PRO A 236 16.93 9.70 1.82
CA PRO A 236 18.18 8.93 1.74
C PRO A 236 18.01 7.45 2.12
N HIS A 237 17.15 7.14 3.09
CA HIS A 237 16.90 5.76 3.50
C HIS A 237 16.13 4.97 2.42
N LEU A 238 15.08 5.57 1.85
CA LEU A 238 14.34 4.97 0.73
C LEU A 238 15.21 4.82 -0.52
N ALA A 239 16.06 5.81 -0.83
CA ALA A 239 17.00 5.73 -1.93
C ALA A 239 17.97 4.56 -1.77
N LYS A 240 18.49 4.36 -0.56
CA LYS A 240 19.34 3.21 -0.24
C LYS A 240 18.61 1.88 -0.41
N LEU A 241 17.39 1.76 0.13
CA LEU A 241 16.57 0.56 -0.03
C LEU A 241 16.37 0.18 -1.50
N ILE A 242 16.00 1.17 -2.34
CA ILE A 242 15.80 0.98 -3.77
C ILE A 242 17.10 0.55 -4.46
N ALA A 243 18.21 1.23 -4.15
CA ALA A 243 19.51 0.92 -4.73
C ALA A 243 19.98 -0.50 -4.39
N ASP A 244 19.82 -0.93 -3.13
CA ASP A 244 20.23 -2.26 -2.68
C ASP A 244 19.42 -3.37 -3.37
N CYS A 245 18.11 -3.18 -3.56
CA CYS A 245 17.28 -4.14 -4.31
C CYS A 245 17.64 -4.15 -5.81
N ARG A 246 17.86 -2.98 -6.42
CA ARG A 246 18.25 -2.90 -7.83
C ARG A 246 19.62 -3.50 -8.12
N ALA A 247 20.52 -3.54 -7.13
CA ALA A 247 21.78 -4.27 -7.24
C ALA A 247 21.57 -5.80 -7.37
N ILE A 248 20.43 -6.33 -6.92
CA ILE A 248 20.04 -7.74 -7.06
C ILE A 248 19.26 -7.95 -8.36
N ASN A 249 18.24 -7.12 -8.61
CA ASN A 249 17.41 -7.17 -9.81
C ASN A 249 17.17 -5.74 -10.34
N PRO A 250 17.83 -5.32 -11.43
CA PRO A 250 17.67 -3.96 -11.96
C PRO A 250 16.25 -3.69 -12.51
N ASP A 251 15.50 -4.74 -12.84
CA ASP A 251 14.18 -4.65 -13.47
C ASP A 251 13.02 -4.68 -12.46
N VAL A 252 13.30 -4.74 -11.15
CA VAL A 252 12.24 -4.71 -10.13
C VAL A 252 11.58 -3.33 -10.06
N PHE A 253 10.25 -3.31 -10.10
CA PHE A 253 9.48 -2.07 -9.97
C PHE A 253 9.35 -1.64 -8.50
N PHE A 254 9.35 -0.34 -8.27
CA PHE A 254 9.08 0.25 -6.97
C PHE A 254 7.76 1.01 -6.96
N HIS A 255 6.93 0.70 -5.99
CA HIS A 255 5.61 1.28 -5.78
C HIS A 255 5.56 1.94 -4.41
N ILE A 256 4.99 3.14 -4.35
CA ILE A 256 4.69 3.82 -3.09
C ILE A 256 3.19 4.01 -2.96
N HIS A 257 2.66 3.66 -1.79
CA HIS A 257 1.27 3.92 -1.42
C HIS A 257 1.18 5.04 -0.38
N CYS A 258 0.47 6.12 -0.71
CA CYS A 258 0.16 7.22 0.20
C CYS A 258 -1.10 7.99 -0.25
N ASP A 259 -2.15 7.97 0.56
CA ASP A 259 -3.29 8.88 0.42
C ASP A 259 -2.87 10.35 0.68
N GLY A 260 -3.66 11.30 0.18
CA GLY A 260 -3.35 12.72 0.25
C GLY A 260 -2.53 13.22 -0.95
N THR A 261 -1.83 14.35 -0.77
CA THR A 261 -1.00 14.94 -1.83
C THR A 261 0.49 14.83 -1.53
N ILE A 262 1.21 14.17 -2.42
CA ILE A 262 2.67 14.05 -2.38
C ILE A 262 3.36 14.96 -3.40
N MET A 263 2.64 15.93 -3.96
CA MET A 263 3.12 16.84 -5.01
C MET A 263 4.43 17.53 -4.65
N ASP A 264 4.65 17.85 -3.37
CA ASP A 264 5.86 18.52 -2.86
C ASP A 264 7.15 17.70 -3.00
N VAL A 265 7.04 16.38 -3.16
CA VAL A 265 8.17 15.44 -3.20
C VAL A 265 8.13 14.51 -4.42
N MET A 266 7.24 14.75 -5.39
CA MET A 266 7.14 13.93 -6.60
C MET A 266 8.47 13.84 -7.38
N ASP A 267 9.16 14.97 -7.56
CA ASP A 267 10.47 14.99 -8.23
C ASP A 267 11.49 14.13 -7.48
N ASP A 268 11.46 14.16 -6.14
CA ASP A 268 12.35 13.36 -5.31
C ASP A 268 12.04 11.86 -5.39
N LEU A 269 10.75 11.48 -5.41
CA LEU A 269 10.31 10.09 -5.56
C LEU A 269 10.74 9.50 -6.90
N VAL A 270 10.62 10.28 -7.98
CA VAL A 270 11.11 9.91 -9.30
C VAL A 270 12.64 9.79 -9.30
N GLU A 271 13.35 10.74 -8.68
CA GLU A 271 14.81 10.74 -8.59
C GLU A 271 15.36 9.48 -7.92
N ILE A 272 14.77 9.07 -6.78
CA ILE A 272 15.23 7.90 -6.03
C ILE A 272 14.76 6.58 -6.64
N GLY A 273 13.82 6.63 -7.59
CA GLY A 273 13.51 5.52 -8.47
C GLY A 273 12.18 4.83 -8.22
N PHE A 274 11.20 5.48 -7.59
CA PHE A 274 9.84 4.95 -7.60
C PHE A 274 9.27 4.97 -9.02
N ASN A 275 8.63 3.86 -9.41
CA ASN A 275 8.03 3.66 -10.73
C ASN A 275 6.52 3.85 -10.71
N VAL A 276 5.86 3.61 -9.57
CA VAL A 276 4.40 3.62 -9.47
C VAL A 276 3.98 4.47 -8.27
N ILE A 277 3.08 5.43 -8.52
CA ILE A 277 2.45 6.24 -7.48
C ILE A 277 1.03 5.74 -7.27
N ASN A 278 0.70 5.40 -6.01
CA ASN A 278 -0.60 4.91 -5.62
C ASN A 278 -1.08 5.53 -4.31
N PRO A 279 -2.37 5.81 -4.19
CA PRO A 279 -3.15 6.28 -5.32
C PRO A 279 -2.57 7.58 -5.91
N VAL A 280 -3.08 7.97 -7.07
CA VAL A 280 -3.24 9.40 -7.35
C VAL A 280 -4.67 9.72 -6.99
N GLN A 281 -4.88 10.29 -5.80
CA GLN A 281 -6.20 10.63 -5.28
C GLN A 281 -6.72 11.92 -5.94
N PRO A 282 -7.79 11.90 -6.75
CA PRO A 282 -8.24 13.06 -7.52
C PRO A 282 -8.61 14.28 -6.68
N GLU A 283 -9.06 14.08 -5.43
CA GLU A 283 -9.37 15.17 -4.51
C GLU A 283 -8.13 15.93 -4.03
N CYS A 284 -6.94 15.33 -4.15
CA CYS A 284 -5.67 15.87 -3.64
C CYS A 284 -4.64 16.14 -4.74
N MET A 285 -4.72 15.41 -5.86
CA MET A 285 -3.79 15.46 -6.98
C MET A 285 -4.56 15.26 -8.29
N ASP A 286 -4.46 16.20 -9.23
CA ASP A 286 -5.04 16.04 -10.57
C ASP A 286 -4.24 14.97 -11.34
N PRO A 287 -4.83 13.81 -11.70
CA PRO A 287 -4.13 12.77 -12.45
C PRO A 287 -3.58 13.26 -13.79
N VAL A 288 -4.26 14.20 -14.44
CA VAL A 288 -3.83 14.75 -15.73
C VAL A 288 -2.60 15.63 -15.54
N GLU A 289 -2.54 16.44 -14.49
CA GLU A 289 -1.34 17.22 -14.14
C GLU A 289 -0.16 16.28 -13.83
N VAL A 290 -0.41 15.26 -13.01
CA VAL A 290 0.61 14.25 -12.66
C VAL A 290 1.16 13.57 -13.90
N LYS A 291 0.28 13.16 -14.82
CA LYS A 291 0.67 12.55 -16.09
C LYS A 291 1.51 13.51 -16.94
N GLN A 292 1.12 14.77 -17.06
CA GLN A 292 1.86 15.75 -17.87
C GLN A 292 3.27 16.00 -17.35
N ARG A 293 3.46 16.01 -16.02
CA ARG A 293 4.73 16.37 -15.39
C ARG A 293 5.68 15.19 -15.24
N TRP A 294 5.16 14.00 -14.90
CA TRP A 294 5.98 12.83 -14.56
C TRP A 294 5.61 11.55 -15.31
N GLY A 295 4.56 11.57 -16.14
CA GLY A 295 3.96 10.38 -16.76
C GLY A 295 4.80 9.66 -17.81
N ASP A 296 6.02 10.12 -18.08
CA ASP A 296 7.05 9.39 -18.86
C ASP A 296 8.00 8.57 -17.96
N LYS A 297 7.91 8.74 -16.64
CA LYS A 297 8.76 8.09 -15.64
C LYS A 297 7.97 7.34 -14.57
N ILE A 298 6.74 7.76 -14.31
CA ILE A 298 5.85 7.12 -13.34
C ILE A 298 4.59 6.57 -14.01
N THR A 299 4.17 5.42 -13.51
CA THR A 299 2.84 4.89 -13.71
C THR A 299 1.90 5.45 -12.64
N ILE A 300 0.77 5.99 -13.09
CA ILE A 300 -0.35 6.34 -12.23
C ILE A 300 -1.11 5.05 -11.91
N HIS A 301 -1.23 4.71 -10.63
CA HIS A 301 -2.05 3.59 -10.18
C HIS A 301 -3.13 4.13 -9.26
N GLY A 302 -4.37 4.24 -9.74
CA GLY A 302 -5.44 4.96 -9.05
C GLY A 302 -6.18 5.89 -9.99
N GLY A 303 -6.64 7.03 -9.47
CA GLY A 303 -7.17 8.13 -10.27
C GLY A 303 -8.69 8.17 -10.38
N ILE A 304 -9.42 7.21 -9.81
CA ILE A 304 -10.88 7.27 -9.70
C ILE A 304 -11.29 7.76 -8.31
N SER A 305 -12.15 8.76 -8.26
CA SER A 305 -12.63 9.38 -7.02
C SER A 305 -13.40 8.38 -6.16
N LEU A 306 -12.87 8.10 -4.97
CA LEU A 306 -13.54 7.28 -3.95
C LEU A 306 -14.41 8.13 -3.01
N GLN A 307 -14.24 9.45 -2.97
CA GLN A 307 -14.96 10.33 -2.03
C GLN A 307 -16.15 11.03 -2.68
N GLN A 308 -16.17 11.14 -4.01
CA GLN A 308 -17.19 11.88 -4.74
C GLN A 308 -17.87 10.98 -5.77
N THR A 309 -17.24 10.73 -6.92
CA THR A 309 -17.93 10.14 -8.07
C THR A 309 -18.33 8.69 -7.86
N LEU A 310 -17.43 7.84 -7.35
CA LEU A 310 -17.72 6.42 -7.21
C LEU A 310 -18.88 6.14 -6.24
N PRO A 311 -18.92 6.72 -5.02
CA PRO A 311 -20.06 6.50 -4.11
C PRO A 311 -21.31 7.30 -4.45
N ASN A 312 -21.19 8.53 -4.98
CA ASN A 312 -22.34 9.47 -5.07
C ASN A 312 -22.81 9.77 -6.50
N GLY A 313 -22.00 9.45 -7.51
CA GLY A 313 -22.34 9.69 -8.91
C GLY A 313 -23.32 8.67 -9.47
N THR A 314 -23.80 8.94 -10.67
CA THR A 314 -24.53 7.98 -11.49
C THR A 314 -23.56 7.02 -12.20
N PRO A 315 -24.01 5.83 -12.63
CA PRO A 315 -23.18 4.92 -13.43
C PRO A 315 -22.61 5.54 -14.70
N GLU A 316 -23.26 6.55 -15.27
CA GLU A 316 -22.74 7.27 -16.45
C GLU A 316 -21.60 8.22 -16.08
N GLU A 317 -21.74 8.96 -14.98
CA GLU A 317 -20.68 9.85 -14.48
C GLU A 317 -19.42 9.07 -14.10
N VAL A 318 -19.59 7.89 -13.48
CA VAL A 318 -18.47 6.98 -13.17
C VAL A 318 -17.77 6.52 -14.45
N ARG A 319 -18.53 6.08 -15.48
CA ARG A 319 -17.94 5.68 -16.77
C ARG A 319 -17.17 6.83 -17.41
N GLU A 320 -17.73 8.02 -17.44
CA GLU A 320 -17.06 9.17 -18.04
C GLU A 320 -15.80 9.60 -17.29
N GLU A 321 -15.75 9.46 -15.96
CA GLU A 321 -14.51 9.67 -15.19
C GLU A 321 -13.44 8.66 -15.58
N VAL A 322 -13.78 7.36 -15.64
CA VAL A 322 -12.84 6.31 -16.05
C VAL A 322 -12.34 6.53 -17.48
N LEU A 323 -13.25 6.80 -18.42
CA LEU A 323 -12.90 7.08 -19.81
C LEU A 323 -12.07 8.37 -19.93
N HIS A 324 -12.34 9.39 -19.13
CA HIS A 324 -11.52 10.59 -19.06
C HIS A 324 -10.09 10.25 -18.62
N LEU A 325 -9.94 9.49 -17.53
CA LEU A 325 -8.66 9.06 -17.01
C LEU A 325 -7.89 8.24 -18.05
N ILE A 326 -8.52 7.26 -18.69
CA ILE A 326 -7.90 6.44 -19.75
C ILE A 326 -7.43 7.33 -20.92
N ARG A 327 -8.29 8.22 -21.42
CA ARG A 327 -7.96 9.12 -22.54
C ARG A 327 -6.82 10.08 -22.22
N LYS A 328 -6.74 10.58 -20.98
CA LYS A 328 -5.78 11.61 -20.57
C LYS A 328 -4.51 11.07 -19.95
N CYS A 329 -4.54 9.87 -19.38
CA CYS A 329 -3.42 9.31 -18.62
C CYS A 329 -2.90 7.97 -19.17
N GLY A 330 -3.68 7.27 -20.01
CA GLY A 330 -3.28 5.97 -20.57
C GLY A 330 -2.66 6.02 -21.98
N TYR A 331 -2.50 7.21 -22.58
CA TYR A 331 -2.14 7.37 -24.01
C TYR A 331 -0.75 6.80 -24.39
N ASN A 332 0.13 6.57 -23.43
CA ASN A 332 1.46 5.97 -23.61
C ASN A 332 1.67 4.81 -22.62
N GLY A 333 0.62 4.08 -22.25
CA GLY A 333 0.67 3.23 -21.06
C GLY A 333 0.80 4.07 -19.79
N GLY A 334 1.51 3.59 -18.78
CA GLY A 334 1.75 4.32 -17.53
C GLY A 334 0.49 4.64 -16.74
N LEU A 335 -0.56 3.82 -16.88
CA LEU A 335 -1.81 3.92 -16.13
C LEU A 335 -2.29 2.52 -15.74
N VAL A 336 -2.61 2.34 -14.47
CA VAL A 336 -3.41 1.24 -13.92
C VAL A 336 -4.66 1.87 -13.28
N VAL A 337 -5.83 1.59 -13.85
CA VAL A 337 -7.09 2.13 -13.32
C VAL A 337 -7.41 1.46 -12.00
N PHE A 338 -7.66 2.26 -10.97
CA PHE A 338 -7.99 1.79 -9.62
C PHE A 338 -8.79 2.89 -8.89
N PRO A 339 -9.85 2.55 -8.14
CA PRO A 339 -10.42 3.48 -7.16
C PRO A 339 -9.33 3.97 -6.22
N SER A 340 -9.33 5.23 -5.81
CA SER A 340 -8.19 5.77 -5.06
C SER A 340 -7.90 5.07 -3.72
N ASN A 341 -8.80 4.23 -3.20
CA ASN A 341 -8.52 3.31 -2.11
C ASN A 341 -9.53 2.14 -2.13
N VAL A 342 -9.61 1.38 -1.05
CA VAL A 342 -10.58 0.30 -0.82
C VAL A 342 -12.01 0.81 -1.06
N ILE A 343 -12.73 0.17 -1.99
CA ILE A 343 -14.16 0.44 -2.23
C ILE A 343 -14.95 0.16 -0.95
N GLN A 344 -15.67 1.19 -0.49
CA GLN A 344 -16.40 1.21 0.78
C GLN A 344 -17.88 0.78 0.60
N PRO A 345 -18.59 0.40 1.70
CA PRO A 345 -19.99 -0.04 1.65
C PRO A 345 -20.99 0.97 1.09
N ASP A 346 -20.67 2.25 1.15
CA ASP A 346 -21.49 3.35 0.60
C ASP A 346 -21.55 3.36 -0.93
N THR A 347 -20.63 2.67 -1.61
CA THR A 347 -20.63 2.55 -3.07
C THR A 347 -21.67 1.52 -3.54
N THR A 348 -22.45 1.87 -4.57
CA THR A 348 -23.46 0.97 -5.17
C THR A 348 -22.82 -0.09 -6.09
N VAL A 349 -23.49 -1.24 -6.25
CA VAL A 349 -23.01 -2.30 -7.17
C VAL A 349 -22.98 -1.79 -8.62
N GLU A 350 -23.96 -0.98 -9.01
CA GLU A 350 -24.06 -0.39 -10.34
C GLU A 350 -22.88 0.53 -10.65
N ASN A 351 -22.44 1.35 -9.68
CA ASN A 351 -21.28 2.22 -9.85
C ASN A 351 -19.97 1.43 -9.89
N ILE A 352 -19.84 0.36 -9.10
CA ILE A 352 -18.68 -0.54 -9.18
C ILE A 352 -18.58 -1.16 -10.57
N ILE A 353 -19.66 -1.75 -11.06
CA ILE A 353 -19.70 -2.35 -12.40
C ILE A 353 -19.40 -1.30 -13.47
N ALA A 354 -19.98 -0.11 -13.36
CA ALA A 354 -19.70 1.01 -14.26
C ALA A 354 -18.23 1.42 -14.27
N CYS A 355 -17.57 1.42 -13.11
CA CYS A 355 -16.15 1.74 -12.99
C CYS A 355 -15.26 0.73 -13.73
N PHE A 356 -15.60 -0.56 -13.64
CA PHE A 356 -14.76 -1.63 -14.18
C PHE A 356 -15.08 -2.03 -15.63
N HIS A 357 -16.30 -1.74 -16.11
CA HIS A 357 -16.75 -2.05 -17.48
C HIS A 357 -16.67 -0.86 -18.45
N ALA A 358 -16.22 0.31 -18.00
CA ALA A 358 -15.96 1.48 -18.84
C ALA A 358 -14.80 1.21 -19.82
#